data_AF-A0A2H0RB25-F1
#
_entry.id   AF-A0A2H0RB25-F1
#
_cell.length_a   1.000
_cell.length_b   1.000
_cell.length_c   1.000
_cell.angle_alpha   90.00
_cell.angle_beta   90.00
_cell.angle_gamma   90.00
#
_symmetry.space_group_name_H-M   'P 1'
#
loop_
_entity.id
_entity.type
_entity.pdbx_description
1 polymer ?
#
loop_
_entity_poly.entity_id
_entity_poly.type
_entity_poly.pdbx_seq_one_letter_code
_entity_poly.pdbx_strand_id
1 'polypeptide(L)'
;YPLTIKDNAKFSRLEITRHLEENLIQTRTLFGGNLTKQPAYRDINMRVIGALENSDRVLHNTFFLGVYPKLDSRHIDYMAEKITEFLGGY
;
A
#
# COMPACT_ATOMS: atom_id res chain seq x y z
N TYR A 1 -5.16 -8.40 0.97
CA TYR A 1 -5.34 -8.15 -0.45
C TYR A 1 -4.49 -6.96 -0.88
N PRO A 2 -3.59 -7.10 -1.88
CA PRO A 2 -2.73 -6.02 -2.34
C PRO A 2 -3.49 -5.02 -3.19
N LEU A 3 -3.22 -3.73 -3.00
CA LEU A 3 -3.75 -2.63 -3.79
C LEU A 3 -2.60 -1.71 -4.21
N THR A 4 -2.60 -1.31 -5.48
CA THR A 4 -1.63 -0.35 -6.03
C THR A 4 -2.37 0.88 -6.53
N ILE A 5 -2.00 2.04 -6.04
CA ILE A 5 -2.58 3.32 -6.47
C ILE A 5 -2.16 3.62 -7.90
N LYS A 6 -3.12 4.10 -8.70
CA LYS A 6 -2.87 4.52 -10.09
C LYS A 6 -1.94 5.73 -10.11
N ASP A 7 -1.09 5.80 -11.13
CA ASP A 7 -0.06 6.84 -11.22
C ASP A 7 -0.65 8.25 -11.41
N ASN A 8 -1.90 8.33 -11.88
CA ASN A 8 -2.65 9.58 -12.05
C ASN A 8 -3.66 9.86 -10.93
N ALA A 9 -3.59 9.15 -9.80
CA ALA A 9 -4.43 9.45 -8.65
C ALA A 9 -4.09 10.84 -8.09
N LYS A 10 -5.11 11.56 -7.64
CA LYS A 10 -4.95 12.90 -7.04
C LYS A 10 -4.52 12.86 -5.56
N PHE A 11 -4.17 11.69 -5.06
CA PHE A 11 -3.79 11.43 -3.68
C PHE A 11 -2.63 10.43 -3.64
N SER A 12 -1.86 10.48 -2.55
CA SER A 12 -0.75 9.58 -2.28
C SER A 12 -1.17 8.34 -1.51
N ARG A 13 -0.29 7.32 -1.50
CA ARG A 13 -0.48 6.14 -0.63
C ARG A 13 -0.62 6.50 0.83
N LEU A 14 0.18 7.46 1.29
CA LEU A 14 0.17 7.88 2.68
C LEU A 14 -1.19 8.45 3.10
N GLU A 15 -1.85 9.21 2.23
CA GLU A 15 -3.16 9.82 2.53
C GLU A 15 -4.25 8.76 2.70
N ILE A 16 -4.39 7.82 1.76
CA ILE A 16 -5.40 6.77 1.89
C ILE A 16 -5.09 5.82 3.05
N THR A 17 -3.83 5.43 3.27
CA THR A 17 -3.50 4.54 4.39
C THR A 17 -3.73 5.22 5.74
N ARG A 18 -3.43 6.52 5.85
CA ARG A 18 -3.69 7.29 7.07
C ARG A 18 -5.19 7.39 7.34
N HIS A 19 -6.00 7.73 6.34
CA HIS A 19 -7.46 7.79 6.48
C HIS A 19 -8.04 6.45 6.96
N LEU A 20 -7.59 5.34 6.37
CA LEU A 20 -8.03 4.00 6.78
C LEU A 20 -7.61 3.67 8.22
N GLU A 21 -6.36 3.98 8.60
CA GLU A 21 -5.83 3.71 9.93
C GLU A 21 -6.50 4.55 11.02
N GLU A 22 -6.81 5.82 10.73
CA GLU A 22 -7.61 6.69 11.60
C GLU A 22 -9.04 6.16 11.80
N ASN A 23 -9.57 5.42 10.82
CA ASN A 23 -10.85 4.73 10.87
C ASN A 23 -10.76 3.27 11.37
N LEU A 24 -9.67 2.92 12.08
CA LEU A 24 -9.44 1.58 12.65
C LEU A 24 -9.28 0.44 11.63
N ILE A 25 -9.01 0.77 10.37
CA ILE A 25 -8.70 -0.18 9.30
C ILE A 25 -7.20 -0.23 9.12
N GLN A 26 -6.59 -1.25 9.70
CA GLN A 26 -5.14 -1.42 9.63
C GLN A 26 -4.68 -1.71 8.19
N THR A 27 -3.65 -0.98 7.75
CA THR A 27 -2.95 -1.25 6.48
C THR A 27 -1.53 -1.76 6.70
N ARG A 28 -0.91 -2.29 5.64
CA ARG A 28 0.51 -2.67 5.63
C ARG A 28 1.15 -2.31 4.30
N THR A 29 2.41 -1.91 4.30
CA THR A 29 3.21 -1.86 3.08
C THR A 29 3.47 -3.28 2.55
N LEU A 30 3.85 -3.39 1.27
CA LEU A 30 4.32 -4.67 0.71
C LEU A 30 5.76 -4.96 1.20
N PHE A 31 5.88 -5.36 2.46
CA PHE A 31 7.17 -5.61 3.13
C PHE A 31 8.14 -4.43 2.95
N GLY A 32 9.39 -4.70 2.57
CA GLY A 32 10.40 -3.68 2.25
C GLY A 32 10.23 -3.05 0.86
N GLY A 33 9.21 -3.41 0.08
CA GLY A 33 9.00 -2.94 -1.28
C GLY A 33 10.20 -3.26 -2.18
N ASN A 34 11.01 -2.24 -2.48
CA ASN A 34 12.30 -2.40 -3.14
C ASN A 34 13.43 -2.53 -2.10
N LEU A 35 13.95 -3.75 -1.92
CA LEU A 35 15.04 -4.02 -0.97
C LEU A 35 16.32 -3.23 -1.26
N THR A 36 16.60 -2.90 -2.53
CA THR A 36 17.78 -2.09 -2.90
C THR A 36 17.76 -0.68 -2.32
N LYS A 37 16.58 -0.21 -1.85
CA LYS A 37 16.39 1.10 -1.22
C LYS A 37 16.33 1.04 0.31
N GLN A 38 16.41 -0.15 0.90
CA GLN A 38 16.33 -0.32 2.35
C GLN A 38 17.69 -0.04 3.01
N PRO A 39 17.72 0.56 4.23
CA PRO A 39 18.97 0.92 4.90
C PRO A 39 19.95 -0.25 5.06
N ALA A 40 19.45 -1.45 5.35
CA ALA A 40 20.27 -2.65 5.52
C ALA A 40 21.05 -3.08 4.24
N TYR A 41 20.66 -2.57 3.07
CA TYR A 41 21.21 -2.94 1.76
C TYR A 41 22.09 -1.82 1.16
N ARG A 42 22.35 -0.72 1.88
CA ARG A 42 23.07 0.44 1.34
C ARG A 42 24.49 0.10 0.86
N ASP A 43 25.21 -0.74 1.61
CA ASP A 43 26.63 -1.00 1.42
C ASP A 43 26.92 -2.48 1.08
N ILE A 44 25.92 -3.22 0.60
CA ILE A 44 26.11 -4.61 0.22
C ILE A 44 26.53 -4.72 -1.26
N ASN A 45 27.36 -5.72 -1.56
CA ASN A 45 27.64 -6.05 -2.96
C ASN A 45 26.38 -6.65 -3.60
N MET A 46 25.80 -5.96 -4.59
CA MET A 46 24.60 -6.40 -5.29
C MET A 46 24.71 -6.14 -6.79
N ARG A 47 23.93 -6.86 -7.59
CA ARG A 47 23.81 -6.64 -9.03
C ARG A 47 22.35 -6.35 -9.38
N VAL A 48 22.12 -5.28 -10.12
CA VAL A 48 20.83 -4.94 -10.72
C VAL A 48 21.02 -4.88 -12.24
N ILE A 49 20.18 -5.59 -12.98
CA ILE A 49 20.20 -5.58 -14.46
C ILE A 49 18.91 -4.92 -14.93
N GLY A 50 19.04 -3.83 -15.69
CA GLY A 50 17.89 -3.01 -16.10
C GLY A 50 17.35 -2.15 -14.96
N ALA A 51 16.10 -1.68 -15.12
CA ALA A 51 15.40 -0.88 -14.12
C ALA A 51 14.47 -1.74 -13.26
N LEU A 52 14.26 -1.33 -12.01
CA LEU A 52 13.35 -1.99 -11.06
C LEU A 52 12.03 -1.22 -10.93
N GLU A 53 11.50 -0.70 -12.05
CA GLU A 53 10.34 0.21 -12.07
C GLU A 53 9.12 -0.33 -11.31
N ASN A 54 8.79 -1.61 -11.49
CA ASN A 54 7.69 -2.23 -10.75
C ASN A 54 7.99 -2.39 -9.26
N SER A 55 9.25 -2.59 -8.88
CA SER A 55 9.63 -2.67 -7.46
C SER A 55 9.58 -1.29 -6.80
N ASP A 56 10.01 -0.25 -7.51
CA ASP A 56 9.88 1.14 -7.07
C ASP A 56 8.40 1.54 -6.97
N ARG A 57 7.58 1.16 -7.95
CA ARG A 57 6.13 1.35 -7.90
C ARG A 57 5.50 0.65 -6.70
N VAL A 58 5.92 -0.58 -6.39
CA VAL A 58 5.48 -1.29 -5.20
C VAL A 58 5.88 -0.55 -3.92
N LEU A 59 7.12 -0.07 -3.84
CA LEU A 59 7.65 0.66 -2.68
C LEU A 59 6.83 1.93 -2.38
N HIS A 60 6.37 2.63 -3.42
CA HIS A 60 5.69 3.92 -3.27
C HIS A 60 4.17 3.83 -3.27
N ASN A 61 3.57 2.95 -4.08
CA ASN A 61 2.14 3.00 -4.41
C ASN A 61 1.35 1.79 -3.93
N THR A 62 2.01 0.73 -3.44
CA THR A 62 1.34 -0.52 -3.03
C THR A 62 1.21 -0.63 -1.51
N PHE A 63 0.06 -1.13 -1.06
CA PHE A 63 -0.25 -1.52 0.32
C PHE A 63 -1.22 -2.71 0.37
N PHE A 64 -1.45 -3.27 1.55
CA PHE A 64 -2.36 -4.38 1.81
C PHE A 64 -3.55 -3.98 2.69
N LEU A 65 -4.70 -4.57 2.37
CA LEU A 65 -5.85 -4.70 3.27
C LEU A 65 -5.98 -6.11 3.85
N GLY A 66 -6.64 -6.23 5.00
CA GLY A 66 -6.96 -7.52 5.60
C GLY A 66 -7.99 -8.30 4.78
N VAL A 67 -7.74 -9.60 4.59
CA VAL A 67 -8.72 -10.58 4.03
C VAL A 67 -8.64 -11.90 4.79
N TYR A 68 -8.27 -11.84 6.08
CA TYR A 68 -8.07 -13.03 6.88
C TYR A 68 -9.43 -13.70 7.22
N PRO A 69 -9.47 -15.02 7.47
CA PRO A 69 -10.74 -15.75 7.56
C PRO A 69 -11.76 -15.34 8.64
N LYS A 70 -11.41 -14.50 9.63
CA LYS A 70 -12.40 -13.97 10.60
C LYS A 70 -12.85 -12.54 10.32
N LEU A 71 -12.52 -11.97 9.16
CA LEU A 71 -13.23 -10.80 8.65
C LEU A 71 -14.55 -11.27 8.06
N ASP A 72 -15.64 -10.92 8.75
CA ASP A 72 -16.99 -11.12 8.24
C ASP A 72 -17.42 -9.98 7.28
N SER A 73 -18.61 -10.10 6.70
CA SER A 73 -19.15 -9.12 5.76
C SER A 73 -19.19 -7.70 6.33
N ARG A 74 -19.50 -7.51 7.62
CA ARG A 74 -19.56 -6.19 8.24
C ARG A 74 -18.20 -5.50 8.23
N HIS A 75 -17.12 -6.25 8.45
CA HIS A 75 -15.77 -5.71 8.35
C HIS A 75 -15.43 -5.31 6.91
N ILE A 76 -15.81 -6.14 5.93
CA ILE A 76 -15.57 -5.85 4.52
C ILE A 76 -16.38 -4.63 4.05
N ASP A 77 -17.66 -4.56 4.43
CA ASP A 77 -18.57 -3.47 4.10
C ASP A 77 -18.06 -2.15 4.69
N TYR A 78 -17.61 -2.16 5.96
CA TYR A 78 -17.01 -0.99 6.59
C TYR A 78 -15.71 -0.53 5.90
N MET A 79 -14.85 -1.47 5.49
CA MET A 79 -13.66 -1.11 4.69
C MET A 79 -14.05 -0.49 3.35
N ALA A 80 -15.03 -1.07 2.65
CA ALA A 80 -15.51 -0.56 1.37
C ALA A 80 -16.15 0.84 1.49
N GLU A 81 -16.93 1.07 2.55
CA GLU A 81 -17.51 2.36 2.89
C GLU A 81 -16.42 3.40 3.08
N LYS A 82 -15.41 3.13 3.94
CA LYS A 82 -14.35 4.11 4.22
C LYS A 82 -13.42 4.39 3.05
N ILE A 83 -13.20 3.40 2.18
CA ILE A 83 -12.51 3.62 0.90
C ILE A 83 -13.35 4.52 -0.01
N THR A 84 -14.66 4.27 -0.12
CA THR A 84 -15.56 5.07 -0.96
C THR A 84 -15.68 6.50 -0.46
N GLU A 85 -15.79 6.69 0.86
CA GLU A 85 -15.79 8.01 1.51
C GLU A 85 -14.52 8.80 1.19
N PHE A 86 -13.35 8.19 1.32
CA PHE A 86 -12.07 8.83 0.96
C PHE A 86 -12.02 9.23 -0.52
N LEU A 87 -12.46 8.33 -1.40
CA LEU A 87 -12.45 8.58 -2.84
C LEU A 87 -13.47 9.65 -3.27
N GLY A 88 -14.58 9.82 -2.54
CA GLY A 88 -15.57 10.85 -2.81
C GLY A 88 -15.06 12.28 -2.65
N GLY A 89 -13.89 12.46 -2.03
CA GLY A 89 -13.20 13.75 -1.90
C GLY A 89 -12.38 14.18 -3.12
N TYR A 90 -12.28 13.37 -4.20
CA TYR A 90 -11.38 13.57 -5.35
C TYR A 90 -12.06 13.47 -6.72
#